data_AF-A0A6N9R4A3-F1
#
_entry.id   AF-A0A6N9R4A3-F1
#
_cell.length_a   1.000
_cell.length_b   1.000
_cell.length_c   1.000
_cell.angle_alpha   90.00
_cell.angle_beta   90.00
_cell.angle_gamma   90.00
#
_symmetry.space_group_name_H-M   'P 1'
#
loop_
_entity.id
_entity.type
_entity.pdbx_description
1 polymer ?
#
loop_
_entity_poly.entity_id
_entity_poly.type
_entity_poly.pdbx_seq_one_letter_code
_entity_poly.pdbx_strand_id
1 'polypeptide(L)' 'MSPTQRARGVNRLLEALPRSDLRRMLAGCETVELAFSHVLCTPGEPFRHVYFPTSGFISLILPVDCVFRRNVTGVSDG' A
#
# COMPACT_ATOMS: atom_id res chain seq x y z
N MET A 1 -14.79 4.52 -26.14
CA MET A 1 -13.66 4.42 -25.20
C MET A 1 -13.60 2.99 -24.69
N SER A 2 -12.56 2.24 -25.02
CA SER A 2 -12.41 0.85 -24.56
C SER A 2 -12.14 0.88 -23.04
N PRO A 3 -12.82 0.05 -22.23
CA PRO A 3 -12.45 -0.05 -20.83
C PRO A 3 -11.04 -0.59 -20.79
N THR A 4 -10.09 0.23 -20.31
CA THR A 4 -8.74 -0.24 -20.02
C THR A 4 -8.93 -1.41 -19.07
N GLN A 5 -8.61 -2.62 -19.54
CA GLN A 5 -8.59 -3.80 -18.70
C GLN A 5 -7.53 -3.53 -17.64
N ARG A 6 -7.96 -2.96 -16.51
CA ARG A 6 -7.13 -2.84 -15.31
C ARG A 6 -6.75 -4.27 -15.02
N ALA A 7 -5.49 -4.63 -15.27
CA ALA A 7 -4.97 -5.90 -14.83
C ALA A 7 -5.40 -6.01 -13.36
N ARG A 8 -6.23 -7.01 -13.05
CA ARG A 8 -6.52 -7.36 -11.66
C ARG A 8 -5.19 -7.88 -11.12
N GLY A 9 -4.31 -6.96 -10.77
CA GLY A 9 -3.00 -7.25 -10.26
C GLY A 9 -3.22 -8.03 -8.99
N VAL A 10 -2.90 -9.32 -9.01
CA VAL A 10 -2.93 -10.10 -7.80
C VAL A 10 -1.77 -9.61 -6.94
N ASN A 11 -2.03 -9.40 -5.65
CA ASN A 11 -0.98 -8.95 -4.74
C ASN A 11 0.04 -10.09 -4.58
N ARG A 12 1.23 -9.92 -5.16
CA ARG A 12 2.31 -10.93 -5.15
C ARG A 12 2.75 -11.32 -3.74
N LEU A 13 2.61 -10.43 -2.74
CA LEU A 13 2.89 -10.76 -1.35
C LEU A 13 1.86 -11.78 -0.83
N LEU A 14 0.58 -11.62 -1.19
CA LEU A 14 -0.47 -12.58 -0.87
C LEU A 14 -0.28 -13.91 -1.61
N GLU A 15 0.13 -13.87 -2.88
CA GLU A 15 0.38 -15.08 -3.68
C GLU A 15 1.53 -15.92 -3.16
N ALA A 16 2.56 -15.29 -2.60
CA ALA A 16 3.72 -15.96 -2.07
C ALA A 16 3.44 -16.73 -0.76
N LEU A 17 2.28 -16.48 -0.11
CA LEU A 17 1.96 -17.12 1.15
C LEU A 17 1.49 -18.57 0.96
N PRO A 18 1.88 -19.49 1.87
CA PRO A 18 1.23 -20.78 1.99
C PRO A 18 -0.29 -20.61 2.14
N ARG A 19 -1.07 -21.54 1.57
CA ARG A 19 -2.54 -21.45 1.56
C ARG A 19 -3.16 -21.30 2.95
N SER A 20 -2.57 -21.91 3.98
CA SER A 20 -3.01 -21.76 5.37
C SER A 20 -2.90 -20.33 5.86
N ASP A 21 -1.80 -19.67 5.52
CA ASP A 21 -1.44 -18.35 6.04
C ASP A 21 -2.22 -17.27 5.31
N LEU A 22 -2.38 -17.44 3.99
CA LEU A 22 -3.28 -16.61 3.20
C LEU A 22 -4.71 -16.64 3.76
N ARG A 23 -5.26 -17.83 4.04
CA ARG A 23 -6.61 -17.95 4.64
C ARG A 23 -6.69 -17.28 6.01
N ARG A 24 -5.70 -17.49 6.88
CA ARG A 24 -5.66 -16.90 8.21
C ARG A 24 -5.61 -15.37 8.13
N MET A 25 -4.79 -14.83 7.24
CA MET A 25 -4.66 -13.39 7.06
C MET A 25 -5.93 -12.77 6.49
N LEU A 26 -6.51 -13.37 5.45
CA LEU A 26 -7.77 -12.90 4.86
C LEU A 26 -8.95 -12.98 5.84
N ALA A 27 -8.96 -13.98 6.74
CA ALA A 27 -9.99 -14.07 7.79
C ALA A 27 -9.93 -12.93 8.82
N GLY A 28 -8.77 -12.27 8.95
CA GLY A 28 -8.61 -11.07 9.76
C GLY A 28 -8.87 -9.77 9.00
N CYS A 29 -9.15 -9.83 7.70
CA CYS A 29 -9.47 -8.64 6.90
C CYS A 29 -10.97 -8.33 6.97
N GLU A 30 -11.27 -7.04 7.01
CA GLU A 30 -12.62 -6.52 6.78
C GLU A 30 -12.71 -5.87 5.40
N THR A 31 -13.89 -5.97 4.77
CA THR A 31 -14.17 -5.25 3.54
C THR A 31 -14.68 -3.87 3.90
N VAL A 32 -14.01 -2.83 3.39
CA VAL A 32 -14.37 -1.43 3.64
C VAL A 32 -14.54 -0.68 2.33
N GLU A 33 -15.52 0.20 2.28
CA GLU A 33 -15.69 1.15 1.18
C GLU A 33 -14.87 2.41 1.49
N LEU A 34 -13.96 2.77 0.58
CA LEU A 34 -13.16 3.97 0.69
C LEU A 34 -13.84 5.09 -0.10
N ALA A 35 -14.23 6.16 0.59
CA ALA A 35 -14.80 7.34 -0.06
C ALA A 35 -13.77 7.99 -1.00
N PHE A 36 -14.27 8.58 -2.09
CA PHE A 36 -13.40 9.32 -3.02
C PHE A 36 -12.65 10.43 -2.29
N SER A 37 -11.36 10.59 -2.60
CA SER A 37 -10.48 11.58 -1.96
C SER A 37 -10.26 11.38 -0.45
N HIS A 38 -10.53 10.19 0.08
CA HIS A 38 -10.23 9.87 1.48
C HIS A 38 -8.72 9.69 1.71
N VAL A 39 -8.17 10.40 2.70
CA VAL A 39 -6.75 10.30 3.08
C VAL A 39 -6.55 9.11 4.00
N LEU A 40 -5.80 8.10 3.54
CA LEU A 40 -5.57 6.86 4.30
C LEU A 40 -4.45 6.96 5.34
N CYS A 41 -3.46 7.82 5.08
CA CYS A 41 -2.35 8.09 5.99
C CYS A 41 -1.69 9.42 5.62
N THR A 42 -1.10 10.09 6.60
CA THR A 42 -0.22 11.24 6.36
C THR A 42 1.24 10.88 6.66
N PRO A 43 2.22 11.57 6.04
CA PRO A 43 3.63 11.34 6.32
C PRO A 43 3.96 11.56 7.81
N GLY A 44 4.69 10.62 8.41
CA GLY A 44 5.13 10.70 9.81
C GLY A 44 4.13 10.11 10.82
N GLU A 45 2.92 9.76 10.40
CA GLU A 45 1.97 9.05 11.25
C GLU A 45 2.16 7.53 11.19
N PRO A 46 1.95 6.80 12.30
CA PRO A 46 1.95 5.34 12.28
C PRO A 46 0.89 4.77 11.35
N PHE A 47 1.24 3.74 10.58
CA PHE A 47 0.26 2.99 9.80
C PHE A 47 -0.69 2.24 10.73
N ARG A 48 -2.00 2.51 10.57
CA ARG A 48 -3.05 1.83 11.34
C ARG A 48 -3.58 0.57 10.66
N HIS A 49 -3.59 0.57 9.32
CA HIS A 49 -4.18 -0.50 8.51
C HIS A 49 -3.34 -0.76 7.26
N VAL A 50 -3.41 -2.00 6.77
CA VAL A 50 -2.89 -2.40 5.45
C VAL A 50 -4.08 -2.63 4.54
N TYR A 51 -4.09 -1.99 3.37
CA TYR A 51 -5.19 -2.08 2.42
C TYR A 51 -4.81 -2.94 1.22
N PHE A 52 -5.73 -3.81 0.80
CA PHE A 52 -5.64 -4.60 -0.44
C PHE A 52 -6.76 -4.15 -1.38
N PRO A 53 -6.49 -3.21 -2.32
CA PRO A 53 -7.54 -2.68 -3.20
C PRO A 53 -8.20 -3.78 -4.02
N THR A 54 -9.50 -3.97 -3.84
CA THR A 54 -10.32 -4.91 -4.62
C THR A 54 -10.91 -4.24 -5.86
N SER A 55 -11.10 -2.92 -5.80
CA SER A 55 -11.53 -2.06 -6.91
C SER A 55 -10.94 -0.65 -6.77
N GLY A 56 -10.99 0.13 -7.85
CA GLY A 56 -10.47 1.51 -7.85
C GLY A 56 -8.94 1.61 -7.89
N PHE A 57 -8.40 2.70 -7.34
CA PHE A 57 -6.96 2.93 -7.19
C PHE A 57 -6.69 3.75 -5.92
N ILE A 58 -5.51 3.58 -5.35
CA ILE A 58 -4.97 4.41 -4.26
C ILE A 58 -3.75 5.15 -4.83
N SER A 59 -3.65 6.44 -4.52
CA SER A 59 -2.51 7.27 -4.93
C SER A 59 -1.67 7.64 -3.71
N LEU A 60 -0.36 7.40 -3.78
CA LEU A 60 0.60 7.98 -2.85
C LEU A 60 0.98 9.37 -3.35
N ILE A 61 0.72 10.39 -2.54
CA ILE A 61 1.06 11.77 -2.86
C ILE A 61 2.21 12.19 -1.96
N LEU A 62 3.29 12.71 -2.55
CA LEU A 62 4.39 13.33 -1.82
C LEU A 62 4.19 14.84 -1.89
N PRO A 63 3.91 15.52 -0.75
CA PRO A 63 3.88 16.97 -0.71
C PRO A 63 5.24 17.52 -1.15
N VAL A 64 5.22 18.61 -1.92
CA VAL A 64 6.43 19.24 -2.47
C VAL A 64 7.39 19.69 -1.35
N ASP A 65 6.84 20.01 -0.18
CA ASP A 65 7.61 20.48 0.98
C ASP A 65 8.13 19.35 1.88
N CYS A 66 7.80 18.08 1.58
CA CYS A 66 8.30 16.95 2.37
C CYS A 66 9.76 16.64 2.02
N VAL A 67 10.68 17.07 2.89
CA VAL A 67 12.10 16.70 2.79
C VAL A 67 12.26 15.20 3.05
N PHE A 68 12.48 14.40 2.01
CA PHE A 68 12.83 12.99 2.14
C PHE A 68 14.22 12.90 2.79
N ARG A 69 14.29 12.62 4.10
CA ARG A 69 15.56 12.27 4.75
C ARG A 69 16.09 10.97 4.14
N ARG A 70 16.94 11.10 3.11
CA ARG A 70 17.86 10.02 2.75
C ARG A 70 18.85 9.88 3.89
N ASN A 71 18.73 8.82 4.68
CA ASN A 71 19.87 8.32 5.44
C ASN A 71 20.85 7.76 4.41
N VAL A 72 21.77 8.59 3.92
CA VAL A 72 22.99 8.10 3.29
C VAL A 72 23.92 7.77 4.44
N THR A 73 23.99 6.49 4.82
CA THR A 73 25.10 5.99 5.64
C THR A 73 26.33 6.00 4.72
N GLY A 74 26.96 7.16 4.61
CA GLY A 74 28.26 7.30 3.98
C GLY A 74 29.28 6.63 4.88
N VAL A 75 29.97 5.64 4.31
CA VAL A 75 31.24 5.10 4.81
C VAL A 75 32.16 6.26 5.17
N SER A 76 32.59 6.31 6.43
CA SER A 76 33.77 7.06 6.82
C SER A 76 34.95 6.11 6.66
N ASP A 77 35.67 6.27 5.54
CA ASP A 77 37.06 5.85 5.44
C ASP A 77 37.86 6.66 6.47
N GLY A 78 38.60 5.94 7.30
CA GLY A 78 39.64 6.41 8.19
C GLY A 78 40.69 5.33 8.32
#